data_AF-A0A0B6S5R8-F1
#
_entry.id   AF-A0A0B6S5R8-F1
#
_cell.length_a   1.000
_cell.length_b   1.000
_cell.length_c   1.000
_cell.angle_alpha   90.00
_cell.angle_beta   90.00
_cell.angle_gamma   90.00
#
_symmetry.space_group_name_H-M   'P 1'
#
loop_
_entity.id
_entity.type
_entity.pdbx_description
1 polymer ?
#
loop_
_entity_poly.entity_id
_entity_poly.type
_entity_poly.pdbx_seq_one_letter_code
_entity_poly.pdbx_strand_id
1 'polypeptide(L)'
;MRSTEDKVNVMPQPGVATPGSEGFDPGDWKSRVIAGRALGAAANPPAWLDASYETLRKQVMHPDYPCFFGTMAEKRGEMFYAYVNGKDISQLPATMQTFAELALRPEYRKNNIAVFFEPDPQPLTHEAYQQHFWQILQHLHDVDPDPKADAQPDPSDGDWEFSFAGVETFVVCACPSFRSRHSRNLGPGMVLLFQPRSVFVDTITNKVIGREARNQVRKRLETWDEVAAHPDLGFYGDPGNLEWKQYFLDDANLPADDRCPFLKRQKQNVEAARAAFGQASAADVVIAADFAPSRAGVVQARPAAADEAGARHWQQHRIVAQQDQYGAVSSWHGQDHRHGPQARERHEVGEE
;
A
#
# COMPACT_ATOMS: atom_id res chain seq x y z
N MET A 1 -0.52 -45.52 41.24
CA MET A 1 -0.49 -45.47 39.76
C MET A 1 -0.06 -44.08 39.35
N ARG A 2 1.21 -43.90 38.93
CA ARG A 2 1.69 -42.65 38.33
C ARG A 2 1.55 -42.80 36.81
N SER A 3 0.75 -41.94 36.19
CA SER A 3 0.66 -41.83 34.73
C SER A 3 1.72 -40.83 34.28
N THR A 4 2.64 -41.29 33.43
CA THR A 4 3.62 -40.46 32.72
C THR A 4 3.01 -40.04 31.40
N GLU A 5 2.70 -38.75 31.23
CA GLU A 5 2.37 -38.17 29.93
C GLU A 5 3.66 -37.70 29.25
N ASP A 6 3.99 -38.36 28.14
CA ASP A 6 5.05 -37.98 27.21
C ASP A 6 4.73 -36.63 26.58
N LYS A 7 5.48 -35.59 26.97
CA LYS A 7 5.52 -34.33 26.22
C LYS A 7 6.39 -34.53 24.99
N VAL A 8 5.74 -34.58 23.82
CA VAL A 8 6.39 -34.47 22.52
C VAL A 8 7.11 -33.13 22.46
N ASN A 9 8.44 -33.18 22.54
CA ASN A 9 9.31 -32.01 22.43
C ASN A 9 9.40 -31.61 20.95
N VAL A 10 8.53 -30.70 20.52
CA VAL A 10 8.64 -30.07 19.19
C VAL A 10 9.80 -29.08 19.26
N MET A 11 10.94 -29.44 18.66
CA MET A 11 12.08 -28.54 18.51
C MET A 11 11.64 -27.28 17.73
N PRO A 12 12.00 -26.06 18.19
CA PRO A 12 11.76 -24.86 17.41
C PRO A 12 12.62 -24.90 16.14
N GLN A 13 11.98 -24.68 15.00
CA GLN A 13 12.64 -24.43 13.71
C GLN A 13 13.53 -23.17 13.85
N PRO A 14 14.82 -23.20 13.45
CA PRO A 14 15.66 -22.02 13.51
C PRO A 14 15.24 -21.04 12.41
N GLY A 15 14.77 -19.85 12.79
CA GLY A 15 14.57 -18.75 11.83
C GLY A 15 13.39 -17.81 12.06
N VAL A 16 12.58 -17.98 13.10
CA VAL A 16 11.52 -17.01 13.44
C VAL A 16 11.95 -16.24 14.68
N ALA A 17 12.28 -14.95 14.50
CA ALA A 17 12.59 -14.05 15.59
C ALA A 17 11.41 -13.96 16.57
N THR A 18 11.67 -14.19 17.85
CA THR A 18 10.67 -14.11 18.92
C THR A 18 10.34 -12.62 19.19
N PRO A 19 9.05 -12.24 19.36
CA PRO A 19 8.67 -10.85 19.64
C PRO A 19 9.38 -10.30 20.89
N GLY A 20 9.98 -9.10 20.78
CA GLY A 20 10.71 -8.43 21.87
C GLY A 20 12.20 -8.76 21.99
N SER A 21 12.74 -9.65 21.14
CA SER A 21 14.17 -10.03 21.14
C SER A 21 15.03 -9.30 20.09
N GLU A 22 14.43 -8.43 19.29
CA GLU A 22 15.07 -7.81 18.11
C GLU A 22 16.09 -6.71 18.48
N GLY A 23 16.04 -6.21 19.72
CA GLY A 23 17.05 -5.28 20.24
C GLY A 23 17.03 -3.90 19.57
N PHE A 24 15.90 -3.47 19.01
CA PHE A 24 15.75 -2.12 18.45
C PHE A 24 15.86 -1.05 19.54
N ASP A 25 16.78 -0.13 19.34
CA ASP A 25 16.99 1.04 20.18
C ASP A 25 16.48 2.29 19.42
N PRO A 26 15.48 3.02 19.97
CA PRO A 26 15.02 4.28 19.39
C PRO A 26 16.15 5.31 19.18
N GLY A 27 17.17 5.30 20.03
CA GLY A 27 18.33 6.19 19.96
C GLY A 27 19.41 5.78 18.95
N ASP A 28 19.40 4.53 18.48
CA ASP A 28 20.32 4.02 17.47
C ASP A 28 19.56 3.60 16.21
N TRP A 29 19.65 4.42 15.16
CA TRP A 29 18.99 4.13 13.89
C TRP A 29 19.55 2.88 13.21
N LYS A 30 20.82 2.50 13.44
CA LYS A 30 21.42 1.30 12.83
C LYS A 30 20.81 0.03 13.40
N SER A 31 20.39 0.04 14.66
CA SER A 31 19.62 -1.05 15.24
C SER A 31 18.31 -1.30 14.47
N ARG A 32 17.72 -0.27 13.85
CA ARG A 32 16.44 -0.30 13.13
C ARG A 32 16.58 -0.53 11.61
N VAL A 33 17.74 -0.99 11.15
CA VAL A 33 17.97 -1.33 9.73
C VAL A 33 17.45 -2.74 9.42
N ILE A 34 16.78 -2.88 8.28
CA ILE A 34 16.30 -4.14 7.72
C ILE A 34 17.01 -4.38 6.38
N ALA A 35 17.60 -5.57 6.20
CA ALA A 35 18.20 -6.01 4.94
C ALA A 35 17.82 -7.48 4.67
N GLY A 36 16.85 -7.69 3.78
CA GLY A 36 16.24 -9.00 3.55
C GLY A 36 15.57 -9.50 4.83
N ARG A 37 16.11 -10.56 5.42
CA ARG A 37 15.68 -11.11 6.72
C ARG A 37 16.58 -10.70 7.90
N ALA A 38 17.67 -9.99 7.64
CA ALA A 38 18.58 -9.53 8.69
C ALA A 38 18.09 -8.20 9.29
N LEU A 39 18.33 -8.03 10.59
CA LEU A 39 17.90 -6.87 11.38
C LEU A 39 19.09 -6.26 12.13
N GLY A 40 19.06 -4.95 12.32
CA GLY A 40 20.03 -4.21 13.13
C GLY A 40 21.48 -4.45 12.71
N ALA A 41 22.33 -4.84 13.67
CA ALA A 41 23.74 -5.11 13.40
C ALA A 41 23.96 -6.20 12.32
N ALA A 42 23.08 -7.20 12.24
CA ALA A 42 23.17 -8.26 11.24
C ALA A 42 22.84 -7.77 9.82
N ALA A 43 22.12 -6.64 9.69
CA ALA A 43 21.79 -6.04 8.40
C ALA A 43 23.01 -5.41 7.71
N ASN A 44 24.13 -5.23 8.44
CA ASN A 44 25.43 -4.78 7.92
C ASN A 44 25.32 -3.62 6.89
N PRO A 45 24.79 -2.45 7.29
CA PRO A 45 24.57 -1.35 6.38
C PRO A 45 25.88 -0.85 5.74
N PRO A 46 25.87 -0.48 4.45
CA PRO A 46 27.04 0.04 3.76
C PRO A 46 27.41 1.44 4.28
N ALA A 47 28.70 1.80 4.18
CA ALA A 47 29.21 3.06 4.72
C ALA A 47 28.55 4.31 4.09
N TRP A 48 28.11 4.24 2.83
CA TRP A 48 27.43 5.37 2.18
C TRP A 48 26.09 5.71 2.87
N LEU A 49 25.45 4.74 3.52
CA LEU A 49 24.16 4.92 4.16
C LEU A 49 24.23 5.90 5.34
N ASP A 50 25.38 5.96 6.04
CA ASP A 50 25.60 6.90 7.14
C ASP A 50 25.35 8.35 6.70
N ALA A 51 25.98 8.77 5.59
CA ALA A 51 25.85 10.13 5.07
C ALA A 51 24.43 10.43 4.55
N SER A 52 23.78 9.45 3.91
CA SER A 52 22.39 9.59 3.44
C SER A 52 21.42 9.71 4.60
N TYR A 53 21.59 8.89 5.64
CA TYR A 53 20.79 8.97 6.87
C TYR A 53 20.98 10.30 7.57
N GLU A 54 22.22 10.76 7.75
CA GLU A 54 22.52 12.05 8.39
C GLU A 54 21.85 13.22 7.65
N THR A 55 21.82 13.17 6.32
CA THR A 55 21.15 14.20 5.50
C THR A 55 19.65 14.18 5.71
N LEU A 56 19.01 13.00 5.62
CA LEU A 56 17.58 12.85 5.89
C LEU A 56 17.24 13.33 7.31
N ARG A 57 17.99 12.87 8.32
CA ARG A 57 17.75 13.23 9.72
C ARG A 57 17.87 14.73 9.93
N LYS A 58 18.91 15.37 9.37
CA LYS A 58 19.11 16.82 9.47
C LYS A 58 17.91 17.59 8.94
N GLN A 59 17.37 17.19 7.80
CA GLN A 59 16.21 17.83 7.21
C GLN A 59 14.93 17.56 8.00
N VAL A 60 14.62 16.29 8.29
CA VAL A 60 13.39 15.88 8.99
C VAL A 60 13.31 16.45 10.41
N MET A 61 14.47 16.66 11.04
CA MET A 61 14.58 17.26 12.38
C MET A 61 14.66 18.79 12.36
N HIS A 62 14.69 19.42 11.19
CA HIS A 62 14.67 20.88 11.07
C HIS A 62 13.36 21.44 11.66
N PRO A 63 13.39 22.53 12.45
CA PRO A 63 12.18 23.10 13.05
C PRO A 63 11.09 23.46 12.04
N ASP A 64 11.50 23.94 10.86
CA ASP A 64 10.61 24.34 9.77
C ASP A 64 10.25 23.20 8.80
N TYR A 65 10.72 21.98 9.06
CA TYR A 65 10.36 20.84 8.22
C TYR A 65 8.82 20.68 8.17
N PRO A 66 8.22 20.53 6.98
CA PRO A 66 6.77 20.67 6.83
C PRO A 66 5.99 19.53 7.46
N CYS A 67 6.52 18.30 7.41
CA CYS A 67 5.85 17.13 7.93
C CYS A 67 6.22 16.86 9.39
N PHE A 68 5.46 17.46 10.31
CA PHE A 68 5.66 17.22 11.74
C PHE A 68 5.42 15.76 12.15
N PHE A 69 4.61 15.00 11.41
CA PHE A 69 4.45 13.55 11.64
C PHE A 69 5.75 12.79 11.44
N GLY A 70 6.46 13.08 10.33
CA GLY A 70 7.78 12.52 10.07
C GLY A 70 8.80 12.91 11.14
N THR A 71 8.79 14.18 11.56
CA THR A 71 9.64 14.66 12.66
C THR A 71 9.36 13.92 13.97
N MET A 72 8.09 13.67 14.30
CA MET A 72 7.72 12.95 15.52
C MET A 72 8.06 11.47 15.45
N ALA A 73 7.87 10.84 14.29
CA ALA A 73 8.25 9.44 14.08
C ALA A 73 9.76 9.25 14.25
N GLU A 74 10.57 10.12 13.63
CA GLU A 74 12.04 10.09 13.77
C GLU A 74 12.48 10.31 15.22
N LYS A 75 11.86 11.25 15.96
CA LYS A 75 12.14 11.51 17.38
C LYS A 75 11.84 10.32 18.29
N ARG A 76 10.80 9.56 17.97
CA ARG A 76 10.33 8.43 18.79
C ARG A 76 10.96 7.10 18.40
N GLY A 77 11.76 7.07 17.34
CA GLY A 77 12.30 5.84 16.79
C GLY A 77 11.27 5.00 16.03
N GLU A 78 10.16 5.59 15.58
CA GLU A 78 9.08 4.96 14.82
C GLU A 78 9.41 4.90 13.30
N MET A 79 10.69 4.73 12.98
CA MET A 79 11.20 4.61 11.61
C MET A 79 12.10 3.38 11.52
N PHE A 80 11.79 2.49 10.59
CA PHE A 80 12.75 1.50 10.09
C PHE A 80 13.49 2.07 8.89
N TYR A 81 14.66 1.51 8.62
CA TYR A 81 15.46 1.90 7.47
C TYR A 81 15.88 0.66 6.68
N ALA A 82 16.03 0.82 5.37
CA ALA A 82 16.59 -0.22 4.51
C ALA A 82 17.46 0.44 3.46
N TYR A 83 18.23 -0.38 2.73
CA TYR A 83 19.10 0.12 1.68
C TYR A 83 19.09 -0.82 0.47
N VAL A 84 19.35 -0.22 -0.70
CA VAL A 84 19.58 -0.89 -1.97
C VAL A 84 20.93 -0.43 -2.49
N ASN A 85 21.85 -1.38 -2.73
CA ASN A 85 23.15 -1.08 -3.33
C ASN A 85 22.98 -0.98 -4.85
N GLY A 86 23.47 0.12 -5.42
CA GLY A 86 23.25 0.50 -6.82
C GLY A 86 21.78 0.43 -7.22
N LYS A 87 21.47 -0.51 -8.13
CA LYS A 87 20.13 -0.74 -8.70
C LYS A 87 19.64 -2.18 -8.44
N ASP A 88 20.33 -2.94 -7.60
CA ASP A 88 19.98 -4.34 -7.32
C ASP A 88 18.89 -4.43 -6.25
N ILE A 89 17.64 -4.53 -6.70
CA ILE A 89 16.47 -4.66 -5.83
C ILE A 89 16.14 -6.11 -5.45
N SER A 90 17.01 -7.09 -5.71
CA SER A 90 16.72 -8.52 -5.47
C SER A 90 16.37 -8.85 -4.02
N GLN A 91 16.92 -8.10 -3.05
CA GLN A 91 16.66 -8.27 -1.62
C GLN A 91 15.45 -7.44 -1.13
N LEU A 92 14.93 -6.53 -1.95
CA LEU A 92 13.87 -5.62 -1.55
C LEU A 92 12.56 -6.35 -1.21
N PRO A 93 12.09 -7.38 -1.96
CA PRO A 93 10.90 -8.14 -1.58
C PRO A 93 11.01 -8.78 -0.19
N ALA A 94 12.15 -9.41 0.11
CA ALA A 94 12.39 -10.01 1.43
C ALA A 94 12.45 -8.95 2.54
N THR A 95 13.05 -7.79 2.25
CA THR A 95 13.10 -6.64 3.17
C THR A 95 11.69 -6.13 3.48
N MET A 96 10.86 -5.93 2.45
CA MET A 96 9.50 -5.44 2.60
C MET A 96 8.59 -6.47 3.29
N GLN A 97 8.83 -7.77 3.09
CA GLN A 97 8.12 -8.82 3.80
C GLN A 97 8.45 -8.79 5.30
N THR A 98 9.73 -8.63 5.65
CA THR A 98 10.15 -8.45 7.05
C THR A 98 9.53 -7.20 7.66
N PHE A 99 9.49 -6.08 6.92
CA PHE A 99 8.81 -4.87 7.38
C PHE A 99 7.31 -5.10 7.60
N ALA A 100 6.61 -5.77 6.68
CA ALA A 100 5.19 -6.08 6.81
C ALA A 100 4.90 -6.92 8.06
N GLU A 101 5.71 -7.95 8.31
CA GLU A 101 5.63 -8.78 9.53
C GLU A 101 5.83 -7.97 10.81
N LEU A 102 6.72 -6.97 10.80
CA LEU A 102 6.93 -6.05 11.93
C LEU A 102 5.74 -5.08 12.08
N ALA A 103 5.26 -4.49 10.99
CA ALA A 103 4.18 -3.50 11.00
C ALA A 103 2.85 -4.06 11.52
N LEU A 104 2.62 -5.37 11.36
CA LEU A 104 1.45 -6.06 11.92
C LEU A 104 1.51 -6.22 13.45
N ARG A 105 2.69 -6.06 14.06
CA ARG A 105 2.84 -6.19 15.50
C ARG A 105 2.40 -4.90 16.22
N PRO A 106 1.69 -5.00 17.36
CA PRO A 106 1.20 -3.84 18.08
C PRO A 106 2.29 -2.82 18.43
N GLU A 107 3.50 -3.28 18.76
CA GLU A 107 4.63 -2.42 19.15
C GLU A 107 5.17 -1.56 18.00
N TYR A 108 5.04 -1.99 16.74
CA TYR A 108 5.57 -1.30 15.57
C TYR A 108 4.50 -0.80 14.60
N ARG A 109 3.23 -0.82 15.01
CA ARG A 109 2.08 -0.41 14.17
C ARG A 109 2.17 1.03 13.65
N LYS A 110 2.93 1.89 14.35
CA LYS A 110 3.16 3.30 13.96
C LYS A 110 4.44 3.50 13.15
N ASN A 111 5.18 2.43 12.86
CA ASN A 111 6.45 2.54 12.19
C ASN A 111 6.26 2.66 10.68
N ASN A 112 7.04 3.56 10.09
CA ASN A 112 7.24 3.62 8.64
C ASN A 112 8.58 2.96 8.29
N ILE A 113 8.84 2.74 7.00
CA ILE A 113 10.18 2.37 6.52
C ILE A 113 10.67 3.36 5.46
N ALA A 114 11.92 3.81 5.60
CA ALA A 114 12.63 4.57 4.56
C ALA A 114 13.67 3.67 3.89
N VAL A 115 13.48 3.39 2.60
CA VAL A 115 14.39 2.61 1.76
C VAL A 115 15.30 3.56 0.99
N PHE A 116 16.59 3.55 1.32
CA PHE A 116 17.59 4.37 0.65
C PHE A 116 18.18 3.62 -0.55
N PHE A 117 18.39 4.35 -1.64
CA PHE A 117 19.12 3.85 -2.80
C PHE A 117 20.49 4.49 -2.82
N GLU A 118 21.52 3.69 -3.11
CA GLU A 118 22.89 4.19 -3.26
C GLU A 118 22.91 5.37 -4.24
N PRO A 119 23.45 6.53 -3.83
CA PRO A 119 23.51 7.72 -4.68
C PRO A 119 24.22 7.46 -6.01
N ASP A 120 23.59 7.86 -7.11
CA ASP A 120 24.23 7.85 -8.42
C ASP A 120 25.39 8.87 -8.43
N PRO A 121 26.52 8.58 -9.12
CA PRO A 121 27.63 9.55 -9.23
C PRO A 121 27.20 10.91 -9.80
N GLN A 122 26.14 10.90 -10.61
CA GLN A 122 25.39 12.08 -11.05
C GLN A 122 23.90 11.80 -10.88
N PRO A 123 23.11 12.73 -10.34
CA PRO A 123 21.67 12.56 -10.23
C PRO A 123 21.02 12.23 -11.58
N LEU A 124 20.05 11.32 -11.56
CA LEU A 124 19.25 11.00 -12.73
C LEU A 124 18.32 12.16 -13.09
N THR A 125 17.74 12.10 -14.29
CA THR A 125 16.64 13.00 -14.67
C THR A 125 15.40 12.69 -13.83
N HIS A 126 14.48 13.68 -13.74
CA HIS A 126 13.23 13.51 -13.01
C HIS A 126 12.39 12.34 -13.55
N GLU A 127 12.27 12.25 -14.87
CA GLU A 127 11.60 11.15 -15.57
C GLU A 127 12.26 9.79 -15.27
N ALA A 128 13.59 9.70 -15.25
CA ALA A 128 14.27 8.46 -14.94
C ALA A 128 14.04 8.00 -13.49
N TYR A 129 13.99 8.93 -12.52
CA TYR A 129 13.58 8.59 -11.15
C TYR A 129 12.12 8.15 -11.09
N GLN A 130 11.22 8.81 -11.82
CA GLN A 130 9.80 8.42 -11.88
C GLN A 130 9.62 7.01 -12.45
N GLN A 131 10.30 6.70 -13.56
CA GLN A 131 10.27 5.38 -14.17
C GLN A 131 10.81 4.31 -13.21
N HIS A 132 11.94 4.58 -12.56
CA HIS A 132 12.53 3.66 -11.59
C HIS A 132 11.60 3.44 -10.38
N PHE A 133 10.99 4.50 -9.85
CA PHE A 133 10.00 4.41 -8.78
C PHE A 133 8.86 3.45 -9.13
N TRP A 134 8.23 3.63 -10.30
CA TRP A 134 7.13 2.76 -10.73
C TRP A 134 7.57 1.34 -11.03
N GLN A 135 8.78 1.14 -11.58
CA GLN A 135 9.35 -0.20 -11.77
C GLN A 135 9.57 -0.94 -10.46
N ILE A 136 9.97 -0.25 -9.39
CA ILE A 136 10.11 -0.84 -8.06
C ILE A 136 8.76 -1.29 -7.52
N LEU A 137 7.75 -0.41 -7.55
CA LEU A 137 6.41 -0.77 -7.09
C LEU A 137 5.82 -1.91 -7.91
N GLN A 138 6.02 -1.89 -9.22
CA GLN A 138 5.60 -2.97 -10.10
C GLN A 138 6.31 -4.27 -9.74
N HIS A 139 7.64 -4.26 -9.56
CA HIS A 139 8.39 -5.46 -9.18
C HIS A 139 7.90 -6.04 -7.86
N LEU A 140 7.69 -5.20 -6.84
CA LEU A 140 7.13 -5.64 -5.57
C LEU A 140 5.74 -6.25 -5.75
N HIS A 141 4.86 -5.60 -6.52
CA HIS A 141 3.55 -6.16 -6.84
C HIS A 141 3.66 -7.50 -7.55
N ASP A 142 4.57 -7.67 -8.50
CA ASP A 142 4.71 -8.89 -9.30
C ASP A 142 5.15 -10.09 -8.45
N VAL A 143 5.88 -9.84 -7.35
CA VAL A 143 6.39 -10.88 -6.43
C VAL A 143 5.71 -10.88 -5.06
N ASP A 144 4.69 -10.05 -4.85
CA ASP A 144 3.89 -10.00 -3.63
C ASP A 144 3.43 -11.41 -3.18
N PRO A 145 3.82 -11.85 -1.96
CA PRO A 145 3.45 -13.16 -1.45
C PRO A 145 1.99 -13.24 -0.95
N ASP A 146 1.26 -12.13 -0.84
CA ASP A 146 -0.14 -12.14 -0.41
C ASP A 146 -1.03 -12.79 -1.50
N PRO A 147 -1.75 -13.89 -1.19
CA PRO A 147 -2.69 -14.49 -2.13
C PRO A 147 -3.83 -13.55 -2.56
N LYS A 148 -4.05 -12.43 -1.85
CA LYS A 148 -5.05 -11.41 -2.19
C LYS A 148 -4.50 -10.23 -2.99
N ALA A 149 -3.20 -10.20 -3.31
CA ALA A 149 -2.59 -9.09 -4.07
C ALA A 149 -3.34 -8.80 -5.39
N ASP A 150 -3.83 -9.84 -6.06
CA ASP A 150 -4.58 -9.71 -7.32
C ASP A 150 -6.02 -9.17 -7.15
N ALA A 151 -6.53 -9.15 -5.92
CA ALA A 151 -7.87 -8.69 -5.59
C ALA A 151 -7.94 -7.21 -5.17
N GLN A 152 -6.81 -6.49 -5.16
CA GLN A 152 -6.78 -5.05 -4.89
C GLN A 152 -7.72 -4.28 -5.84
N PRO A 153 -8.28 -3.11 -5.47
CA PRO A 153 -9.00 -2.22 -6.37
C PRO A 153 -8.18 -1.80 -7.59
N ASP A 154 -8.81 -1.23 -8.63
CA ASP A 154 -8.05 -0.67 -9.76
C ASP A 154 -7.34 0.62 -9.32
N PRO A 155 -6.13 0.97 -9.80
CA PRO A 155 -5.54 2.28 -9.51
C PRO A 155 -6.40 3.48 -9.91
N SER A 156 -7.39 3.31 -10.78
CA SER A 156 -8.40 4.34 -11.06
C SER A 156 -9.50 4.47 -9.99
N ASP A 157 -9.49 3.62 -8.97
CA ASP A 157 -10.41 3.63 -7.84
C ASP A 157 -9.86 4.53 -6.73
N GLY A 158 -10.73 5.32 -6.08
CA GLY A 158 -10.35 6.24 -5.00
C GLY A 158 -9.97 5.53 -3.70
N ASP A 159 -10.36 4.27 -3.55
CA ASP A 159 -9.97 3.41 -2.43
C ASP A 159 -8.68 2.61 -2.70
N TRP A 160 -8.06 2.79 -3.87
CA TRP A 160 -6.79 2.12 -4.18
C TRP A 160 -5.61 2.74 -3.44
N GLU A 161 -4.81 1.88 -2.83
CA GLU A 161 -3.49 2.19 -2.32
C GLU A 161 -2.54 1.03 -2.67
N PHE A 162 -1.25 1.31 -2.83
CA PHE A 162 -0.26 0.25 -3.02
C PHE A 162 -0.22 -0.66 -1.79
N SER A 163 -0.26 -1.98 -2.01
CA SER A 163 -0.06 -2.96 -0.95
C SER A 163 1.05 -3.95 -1.31
N PHE A 164 1.75 -4.42 -0.28
CA PHE A 164 2.69 -5.54 -0.39
C PHE A 164 2.60 -6.41 0.86
N ALA A 165 2.60 -7.73 0.71
CA ALA A 165 2.51 -8.70 1.80
C ALA A 165 1.34 -8.44 2.77
N GLY A 166 0.20 -8.00 2.22
CA GLY A 166 -1.03 -7.71 2.97
C GLY A 166 -1.02 -6.40 3.75
N VAL A 167 -0.03 -5.52 3.54
CA VAL A 167 0.03 -4.20 4.16
C VAL A 167 -0.16 -3.12 3.11
N GLU A 168 -1.24 -2.35 3.23
CA GLU A 168 -1.51 -1.15 2.45
C GLU A 168 -0.63 0.00 2.95
N THR A 169 0.07 0.67 2.03
CA THR A 169 1.00 1.74 2.32
C THR A 169 0.88 2.91 1.37
N PHE A 170 0.83 4.12 1.92
CA PHE A 170 1.10 5.33 1.16
C PHE A 170 2.61 5.40 0.88
N VAL A 171 2.98 5.57 -0.39
CA VAL A 171 4.39 5.60 -0.79
C VAL A 171 4.79 7.00 -1.21
N VAL A 172 5.90 7.49 -0.66
CA VAL A 172 6.50 8.77 -1.05
C VAL A 172 7.84 8.51 -1.69
N CYS A 173 8.03 8.99 -2.92
CA CYS A 173 9.35 9.13 -3.50
C CYS A 173 9.96 10.49 -3.15
N ALA A 174 11.18 10.49 -2.64
CA ALA A 174 12.05 11.65 -2.53
C ALA A 174 13.35 11.38 -3.32
N CYS A 175 13.84 12.35 -4.07
CA CYS A 175 15.06 12.18 -4.86
C CYS A 175 15.71 13.53 -5.21
N PRO A 176 16.99 13.55 -5.63
CA PRO A 176 17.72 14.79 -5.90
C PRO A 176 17.19 15.60 -7.08
N SER A 177 16.34 15.00 -7.93
CA SER A 177 15.76 15.71 -9.08
C SER A 177 14.67 16.71 -8.70
N PHE A 178 14.12 16.64 -7.48
CA PHE A 178 13.25 17.67 -6.94
C PHE A 178 14.08 18.90 -6.54
N ARG A 179 13.99 19.95 -7.33
CA ARG A 179 14.73 21.20 -7.17
C ARG A 179 13.87 22.29 -6.56
N SER A 180 12.61 22.37 -6.97
CA SER A 180 11.66 23.34 -6.43
C SER A 180 10.89 22.78 -5.22
N ARG A 181 10.72 21.46 -5.15
CA ARG A 181 10.13 20.77 -3.98
C ARG A 181 11.19 20.23 -3.04
N HIS A 182 11.78 21.12 -2.24
CA HIS A 182 12.76 20.77 -1.20
C HIS A 182 12.25 19.70 -0.23
N SER A 183 10.94 19.66 0.03
CA SER A 183 10.26 18.65 0.86
C SER A 183 10.37 17.22 0.30
N ARG A 184 10.67 17.07 -0.99
CA ARG A 184 10.87 15.80 -1.69
C ARG A 184 12.32 15.54 -2.08
N ASN A 185 13.27 16.29 -1.53
CA ASN A 185 14.70 16.08 -1.75
C ASN A 185 15.44 15.77 -0.43
N LEU A 186 15.49 14.48 -0.07
CA LEU A 186 16.01 14.01 1.22
C LEU A 186 17.51 13.68 1.23
N GLY A 187 18.24 14.00 0.16
CA GLY A 187 19.68 13.75 0.09
C GLY A 187 20.15 13.38 -1.32
N PRO A 188 21.40 12.88 -1.44
CA PRO A 188 22.05 12.66 -2.74
C PRO A 188 21.54 11.42 -3.50
N GLY A 189 20.76 10.55 -2.85
CA GLY A 189 20.14 9.37 -3.45
C GLY A 189 18.62 9.42 -3.41
N MET A 190 17.98 8.50 -4.12
CA MET A 190 16.54 8.28 -4.02
C MET A 190 16.21 7.64 -2.66
N VAL A 191 15.11 8.07 -2.05
CA VAL A 191 14.56 7.52 -0.81
C VAL A 191 13.08 7.25 -1.02
N LEU A 192 12.66 6.00 -0.80
CA LEU A 192 11.26 5.61 -0.80
C LEU A 192 10.76 5.47 0.63
N LEU A 193 9.70 6.20 0.98
CA LEU A 193 9.08 6.10 2.29
C LEU A 193 7.76 5.33 2.13
N PHE A 194 7.67 4.16 2.76
CA PHE A 194 6.44 3.38 2.82
C PHE A 194 5.78 3.60 4.18
N GLN A 195 4.54 4.08 4.15
CA GLN A 195 3.80 4.53 5.32
C GLN A 195 2.51 3.73 5.44
N PRO A 196 2.45 2.70 6.31
CA PRO A 196 1.25 1.91 6.50
C PRO A 196 0.04 2.78 6.87
N ARG A 197 -1.15 2.40 6.40
CA ARG A 197 -2.41 3.11 6.74
C ARG A 197 -2.58 3.35 8.24
N SER A 198 -2.14 2.39 9.06
CA SER A 198 -2.22 2.46 10.52
C SER A 198 -1.49 3.66 11.13
N VAL A 199 -0.49 4.22 10.45
CA VAL A 199 0.22 5.43 10.87
C VAL A 199 -0.66 6.68 10.78
N PHE A 200 -1.64 6.68 9.86
CA PHE A 200 -2.57 7.79 9.68
C PHE A 200 -3.79 7.72 10.60
N VAL A 201 -3.88 6.72 11.48
CA VAL A 201 -4.99 6.52 12.42
C VAL A 201 -4.50 6.71 13.86
N ASP A 202 -5.13 7.62 14.59
CA ASP A 202 -4.89 7.80 16.00
C ASP A 202 -5.35 6.54 16.77
N THR A 203 -4.43 5.87 17.45
CA THR A 203 -4.69 4.57 18.08
C THR A 203 -5.57 4.66 19.33
N ILE A 204 -5.77 5.85 19.91
CA ILE A 204 -6.56 6.05 21.14
C ILE A 204 -8.00 6.40 20.76
N THR A 205 -8.17 7.28 19.78
CA THR A 205 -9.45 7.82 19.33
C THR A 205 -10.01 7.08 18.11
N ASN A 206 -9.20 6.23 17.48
CA ASN A 206 -9.46 5.55 16.21
C ASN A 206 -9.86 6.52 15.08
N LYS A 207 -9.41 7.79 15.18
CA LYS A 207 -9.70 8.83 14.18
C LYS A 207 -8.53 8.95 13.22
N VAL A 208 -8.83 9.04 11.94
CA VAL A 208 -7.85 9.41 10.92
C VAL A 208 -7.30 10.80 11.24
N ILE A 209 -6.02 11.03 10.97
CA ILE A 209 -5.40 12.35 11.05
C ILE A 209 -6.32 13.38 10.40
N GLY A 210 -6.78 14.34 11.20
CA GLY A 210 -7.80 15.30 10.78
C GLY A 210 -7.35 16.20 9.63
N ARG A 211 -8.32 16.71 8.87
CA ARG A 211 -8.09 17.66 7.77
C ARG A 211 -7.26 18.88 8.19
N GLU A 212 -7.44 19.34 9.42
CA GLU A 212 -6.70 20.46 10.00
C GLU A 212 -5.19 20.22 10.07
N ALA A 213 -4.77 19.05 10.54
CA ALA A 213 -3.36 18.68 10.61
C ALA A 213 -2.71 18.65 9.22
N ARG A 214 -3.42 18.14 8.21
CA ARG A 214 -2.95 18.14 6.82
C ARG A 214 -2.88 19.56 6.25
N ASN A 215 -3.84 20.43 6.57
CA ASN A 215 -3.80 21.84 6.18
C ASN A 215 -2.61 22.58 6.82
N GLN A 216 -2.25 22.24 8.06
CA GLN A 216 -1.05 22.78 8.70
C GLN A 216 0.23 22.34 7.99
N VAL A 217 0.32 21.07 7.56
CA VAL A 217 1.44 20.59 6.73
C VAL A 217 1.49 21.35 5.41
N ARG A 218 0.35 21.56 4.73
CA ARG A 218 0.28 22.34 3.47
C ARG A 218 0.79 23.77 3.65
N LYS A 219 0.38 24.45 4.72
CA LYS A 219 0.88 25.80 5.02
C LYS A 219 2.39 25.84 5.25
N ARG A 220 2.97 24.79 5.86
CA ARG A 220 4.42 24.72 6.02
C ARG A 220 5.14 24.42 4.71
N LEU A 221 4.53 23.64 3.82
CA LEU A 221 5.07 23.39 2.47
C LEU A 221 5.22 24.70 1.69
N GLU A 222 4.28 25.63 1.80
CA GLU A 222 4.36 26.96 1.14
C GLU A 222 5.60 27.78 1.55
N THR A 223 6.13 27.54 2.76
CA THR A 223 7.36 28.20 3.24
C THR A 223 8.62 27.39 2.91
N TRP A 224 8.50 26.07 2.87
CA TRP A 224 9.63 25.16 2.71
C TRP A 224 9.99 24.93 1.24
N ASP A 225 8.99 24.80 0.38
CA ASP A 225 9.16 24.59 -1.06
C ASP A 225 9.17 25.94 -1.80
N GLU A 226 9.84 25.98 -2.95
CA GLU A 226 9.85 27.15 -3.84
C GLU A 226 8.64 27.20 -4.78
N VAL A 227 7.75 26.21 -4.65
CA VAL A 227 6.58 26.01 -5.50
C VAL A 227 5.35 25.78 -4.64
N ALA A 228 4.19 26.16 -5.16
CA ALA A 228 2.93 25.95 -4.48
C ALA A 228 2.67 24.46 -4.20
N ALA A 229 1.75 24.20 -3.26
CA ALA A 229 1.25 22.85 -3.00
C ALA A 229 0.74 22.21 -4.30
N HIS A 230 1.16 20.97 -4.54
CA HIS A 230 0.84 20.25 -5.77
C HIS A 230 -0.68 20.04 -5.91
N PRO A 231 -1.27 20.25 -7.10
CA PRO A 231 -2.72 20.15 -7.31
C PRO A 231 -3.29 18.76 -6.98
N ASP A 232 -2.52 17.69 -7.22
CA ASP A 232 -2.93 16.32 -6.87
C ASP A 232 -2.83 15.97 -5.37
N LEU A 233 -2.33 16.86 -4.51
CA LEU A 233 -2.38 16.63 -3.07
C LEU A 233 -3.84 16.70 -2.60
N GLY A 234 -4.43 15.55 -2.32
CA GLY A 234 -5.81 15.42 -1.87
C GLY A 234 -5.94 14.76 -0.50
N PHE A 235 -7.12 14.19 -0.26
CA PHE A 235 -7.39 13.39 0.92
C PHE A 235 -7.86 12.01 0.48
N TYR A 236 -7.20 10.97 1.00
CA TYR A 236 -7.63 9.59 0.82
C TYR A 236 -9.15 9.40 0.96
N GLY A 237 -9.75 8.71 -0.01
CA GLY A 237 -11.18 8.41 -0.06
C GLY A 237 -12.08 9.59 -0.47
N ASP A 238 -11.54 10.81 -0.68
CA ASP A 238 -12.32 11.89 -1.27
C ASP A 238 -12.66 11.56 -2.73
N PRO A 239 -13.90 11.84 -3.20
CA PRO A 239 -14.28 11.59 -4.59
C PRO A 239 -13.34 12.28 -5.58
N GLY A 240 -12.78 11.50 -6.50
CA GLY A 240 -11.85 12.00 -7.53
C GLY A 240 -10.39 12.15 -7.09
N ASN A 241 -10.07 11.90 -5.82
CA ASN A 241 -8.68 11.81 -5.37
C ASN A 241 -8.14 10.40 -5.60
N LEU A 242 -7.08 10.29 -6.39
CA LEU A 242 -6.37 9.04 -6.64
C LEU A 242 -5.02 9.10 -5.93
N GLU A 243 -4.81 8.23 -4.94
CA GLU A 243 -3.62 8.29 -4.07
C GLU A 243 -2.31 8.17 -4.83
N TRP A 244 -2.29 7.34 -5.88
CA TRP A 244 -1.10 7.11 -6.70
C TRP A 244 -0.55 8.39 -7.34
N LYS A 245 -1.41 9.39 -7.61
CA LYS A 245 -0.97 10.69 -8.15
C LYS A 245 -0.09 11.47 -7.17
N GLN A 246 -0.14 11.13 -5.89
CA GLN A 246 0.64 11.79 -4.82
C GLN A 246 1.98 11.09 -4.54
N TYR A 247 2.20 9.90 -5.10
CA TYR A 247 3.37 9.09 -4.76
C TYR A 247 4.66 9.66 -5.33
N PHE A 248 4.61 10.07 -6.59
CA PHE A 248 5.67 10.76 -7.30
C PHE A 248 5.09 12.03 -7.93
N LEU A 249 5.33 13.18 -7.30
CA LEU A 249 4.86 14.48 -7.76
C LEU A 249 5.73 15.01 -8.89
N ASP A 250 5.17 15.88 -9.73
CA ASP A 250 5.93 16.65 -10.70
C ASP A 250 6.61 17.86 -10.01
N ASP A 251 7.88 18.12 -10.33
CA ASP A 251 8.62 19.25 -9.76
C ASP A 251 8.22 20.61 -10.37
N ALA A 252 7.71 20.63 -11.61
CA ALA A 252 7.19 21.83 -12.27
C ALA A 252 5.72 22.14 -11.91
N ASN A 253 5.11 21.38 -10.99
CA ASN A 253 3.73 21.55 -10.51
C ASN A 253 2.64 21.24 -11.54
N LEU A 254 2.94 20.38 -12.50
CA LEU A 254 1.97 19.87 -13.46
C LEU A 254 1.17 18.71 -12.84
N PRO A 255 -0.17 18.67 -13.00
CA PRO A 255 -0.96 17.52 -12.58
C PRO A 255 -0.48 16.23 -13.26
N ALA A 256 -0.55 15.12 -12.53
CA ALA A 256 -0.29 13.80 -13.07
C ALA A 256 -1.35 13.42 -14.11
N ASP A 257 -0.93 12.62 -15.08
CA ASP A 257 -1.78 12.08 -16.14
C ASP A 257 -3.03 11.34 -15.60
N ASP A 258 -3.96 11.04 -16.50
CA ASP A 258 -5.21 10.34 -16.15
C ASP A 258 -5.02 8.82 -15.97
N ARG A 259 -3.82 8.28 -16.21
CA ARG A 259 -3.54 6.84 -16.11
C ARG A 259 -2.37 6.57 -15.19
N CYS A 260 -2.57 5.65 -14.25
CA CYS A 260 -1.52 5.17 -13.37
C CYS A 260 -0.50 4.32 -14.17
N PRO A 261 0.81 4.53 -14.00
CA PRO A 261 1.84 3.66 -14.58
C PRO A 261 1.87 2.24 -13.98
N PHE A 262 1.24 2.04 -12.83
CA PHE A 262 1.11 0.74 -12.18
C PHE A 262 0.10 -0.16 -12.90
N LEU A 263 0.49 -1.41 -13.13
CA LEU A 263 -0.33 -2.42 -13.78
C LEU A 263 -0.58 -3.60 -12.84
N LYS A 264 -1.85 -4.01 -12.73
CA LYS A 264 -2.19 -5.29 -12.07
C LYS A 264 -1.61 -6.47 -12.85
N ARG A 265 -1.13 -7.50 -12.16
CA ARG A 265 -0.66 -8.77 -12.76
C ARG A 265 -1.58 -9.34 -13.83
N GLN A 266 -2.89 -9.36 -13.59
CA GLN A 266 -3.87 -9.83 -14.59
C GLN A 266 -3.87 -8.96 -15.86
N LYS A 267 -3.82 -7.63 -15.73
CA LYS A 267 -3.73 -6.72 -16.90
C LYS A 267 -2.40 -6.90 -17.62
N GLN A 268 -1.29 -7.05 -16.89
CA GLN A 268 0.02 -7.33 -17.49
C GLN A 268 0.00 -8.64 -18.27
N ASN A 269 -0.59 -9.72 -17.73
CA ASN A 269 -0.71 -10.99 -18.44
C ASN A 269 -1.51 -10.84 -19.74
N VAL A 270 -2.59 -10.05 -19.73
CA VAL A 270 -3.38 -9.74 -20.93
C VAL A 270 -2.60 -8.89 -21.93
N GLU A 271 -1.86 -7.88 -21.48
CA GLU A 271 -1.03 -7.02 -22.33
C GLU A 271 0.17 -7.78 -22.91
N ALA A 272 0.83 -8.60 -22.12
CA ALA A 272 1.90 -9.49 -22.56
C ALA A 272 1.38 -10.52 -23.56
N ALA A 273 0.21 -11.12 -23.33
CA ALA A 273 -0.43 -12.02 -24.29
C ALA A 273 -0.79 -11.27 -25.59
N ARG A 274 -1.35 -10.06 -25.51
CA ARG A 274 -1.63 -9.22 -26.69
C ARG A 274 -0.37 -8.85 -27.47
N ALA A 275 0.74 -8.56 -26.77
CA ALA A 275 2.01 -8.26 -27.39
C ALA A 275 2.64 -9.50 -28.05
N ALA A 276 2.53 -10.67 -27.40
CA ALA A 276 3.10 -11.93 -27.88
C ALA A 276 2.29 -12.56 -29.03
N PHE A 277 0.97 -12.43 -29.00
CA PHE A 277 0.05 -13.11 -29.93
C PHE A 277 -0.66 -12.15 -30.91
N GLY A 278 -0.36 -10.85 -30.85
CA GLY A 278 -1.08 -9.82 -31.62
C GLY A 278 -2.53 -9.67 -31.17
N GLN A 279 -3.25 -8.68 -31.72
CA GLN A 279 -4.70 -8.57 -31.54
C GLN A 279 -5.40 -9.71 -32.31
N ALA A 280 -5.32 -10.95 -31.81
CA ALA A 280 -6.25 -11.99 -32.25
C ALA A 280 -7.65 -11.50 -31.87
N SER A 281 -8.52 -11.38 -32.87
CA SER A 281 -9.91 -11.01 -32.63
C SER A 281 -10.55 -12.03 -31.70
N ALA A 282 -11.52 -11.63 -30.88
CA ALA A 282 -12.24 -12.56 -30.00
C ALA A 282 -12.95 -13.71 -30.77
N ALA A 283 -12.95 -13.69 -32.10
CA ALA A 283 -13.45 -14.76 -32.95
C ALA A 283 -12.42 -15.88 -33.24
N ASP A 284 -11.13 -15.67 -32.98
CA ASP A 284 -10.06 -16.61 -33.39
C ASP A 284 -9.47 -17.43 -32.24
N VAL A 285 -9.87 -17.17 -30.98
CA VAL A 285 -9.51 -18.02 -29.84
C VAL A 285 -10.61 -19.07 -29.64
N VAL A 286 -10.75 -19.96 -30.61
CA VAL A 286 -11.37 -21.26 -30.34
C VAL A 286 -10.31 -22.06 -29.59
N ILE A 287 -10.58 -22.31 -28.30
CA ILE A 287 -9.84 -23.28 -27.51
C ILE A 287 -9.85 -24.59 -28.32
N ALA A 288 -8.70 -24.99 -28.86
CA ALA A 288 -8.48 -26.32 -29.39
C ALA A 288 -8.44 -27.32 -28.23
N ALA A 289 -9.59 -27.54 -27.60
CA ALA A 289 -9.88 -28.74 -26.85
C ALA A 289 -10.43 -29.74 -27.87
N ASP A 290 -9.52 -30.41 -28.59
CA ASP A 290 -9.69 -31.77 -29.12
C ASP A 290 -8.47 -32.15 -29.97
N PHE A 291 -7.47 -32.74 -29.30
CA PHE A 291 -6.51 -33.61 -29.95
C PHE A 291 -6.26 -34.82 -29.04
N ALA A 292 -7.24 -35.72 -28.98
CA ALA A 292 -6.96 -37.12 -28.66
C ALA A 292 -6.58 -37.82 -29.98
N PRO A 293 -5.34 -38.32 -30.16
CA PRO A 293 -5.06 -39.16 -31.30
C PRO A 293 -5.72 -40.52 -31.08
N SER A 294 -6.58 -40.92 -32.01
CA SER A 294 -7.08 -42.28 -32.10
C SER A 294 -5.91 -43.23 -32.43
N ARG A 295 -5.70 -44.25 -31.60
CA ARG A 295 -4.98 -45.45 -32.01
C ARG A 295 -5.79 -46.69 -31.71
N ALA A 296 -5.95 -47.47 -32.77
CA ALA A 296 -6.65 -48.74 -32.83
C ALA A 296 -5.95 -49.84 -32.02
N GLY A 297 -6.76 -50.72 -31.41
CA GLY A 297 -6.32 -52.03 -30.97
C GLY A 297 -6.97 -52.50 -29.68
N VAL A 298 -7.47 -53.75 -29.72
CA VAL A 298 -7.84 -54.63 -28.59
C VAL A 298 -9.34 -54.74 -28.25
N VAL A 299 -9.96 -55.71 -28.95
CA VAL A 299 -10.78 -56.84 -28.48
C VAL A 299 -11.90 -56.61 -27.45
N GLN A 300 -13.11 -56.97 -27.89
CA GLN A 300 -14.32 -57.17 -27.09
C GLN A 300 -14.12 -58.03 -25.84
N ALA A 301 -14.72 -57.59 -24.73
CA ALA A 301 -15.34 -58.49 -23.76
C ALA A 301 -16.51 -57.78 -23.06
N ARG A 302 -17.75 -58.23 -23.34
CA ARG A 302 -18.86 -58.19 -22.37
C ARG A 302 -18.68 -59.38 -21.44
N PRO A 303 -18.98 -59.20 -20.15
CA PRO A 303 -20.26 -59.67 -19.60
C PRO A 303 -20.84 -58.59 -18.67
N ALA A 304 -22.00 -58.65 -18.04
CA ALA A 304 -23.28 -59.34 -18.15
C ALA A 304 -24.16 -58.66 -17.06
N ALA A 305 -25.48 -58.64 -17.23
CA ALA A 305 -26.39 -57.97 -16.31
C ALA A 305 -26.51 -58.66 -14.94
N ALA A 306 -26.84 -57.87 -13.91
CA ALA A 306 -27.67 -58.17 -12.73
C ALA A 306 -27.55 -56.97 -11.75
N ASP A 307 -28.51 -56.48 -10.99
CA ASP A 307 -29.96 -56.55 -10.91
C ASP A 307 -30.36 -55.40 -9.94
N GLU A 308 -31.60 -54.93 -10.02
CA GLU A 308 -32.23 -54.00 -9.08
C GLU A 308 -32.32 -54.57 -7.66
N ALA A 309 -32.00 -53.76 -6.63
CA ALA A 309 -32.80 -53.57 -5.39
C ALA A 309 -31.99 -52.93 -4.24
N GLY A 310 -32.52 -51.86 -3.65
CA GLY A 310 -32.05 -51.26 -2.38
C GLY A 310 -31.99 -49.73 -2.39
N ALA A 311 -33.08 -49.02 -2.66
CA ALA A 311 -33.98 -48.49 -1.64
C ALA A 311 -33.41 -47.37 -0.72
N ARG A 312 -33.84 -46.13 -1.04
CA ARG A 312 -34.42 -45.09 -0.15
C ARG A 312 -33.50 -44.05 0.52
N HIS A 313 -34.12 -42.85 0.68
CA HIS A 313 -33.76 -41.62 1.42
C HIS A 313 -32.85 -40.61 0.68
N TRP A 314 -33.18 -39.32 0.47
CA TRP A 314 -34.29 -38.44 0.91
C TRP A 314 -34.50 -37.31 -0.13
N GLN A 315 -35.74 -36.84 -0.25
CA GLN A 315 -36.16 -35.67 -1.03
C GLN A 315 -35.91 -34.34 -0.30
N GLN A 316 -35.60 -33.32 -1.10
CA GLN A 316 -36.02 -31.90 -1.05
C GLN A 316 -36.47 -31.31 0.30
N HIS A 317 -35.77 -30.25 0.73
CA HIS A 317 -36.40 -29.08 1.36
C HIS A 317 -35.76 -27.77 0.87
N ARG A 318 -36.63 -26.91 0.34
CA ARG A 318 -36.46 -25.46 0.14
C ARG A 318 -37.03 -24.75 1.38
N ILE A 319 -36.96 -23.41 1.37
CA ILE A 319 -37.55 -22.42 2.31
C ILE A 319 -36.67 -22.22 3.59
N VAL A 320 -36.40 -21.05 4.18
CA VAL A 320 -37.02 -19.71 4.22
C VAL A 320 -35.92 -18.67 4.59
N ALA A 321 -35.93 -17.49 3.95
CA ALA A 321 -35.22 -16.30 4.45
C ALA A 321 -36.11 -15.57 5.47
N GLN A 322 -35.54 -15.30 6.64
CA GLN A 322 -36.23 -14.75 7.80
C GLN A 322 -36.49 -13.24 7.63
N GLN A 323 -37.75 -12.84 7.74
CA GLN A 323 -38.22 -11.46 7.91
C GLN A 323 -38.40 -11.18 9.41
N ASP A 324 -37.84 -10.07 9.89
CA ASP A 324 -38.34 -9.29 11.03
C ASP A 324 -38.67 -7.89 10.47
N GLN A 325 -39.95 -7.54 10.28
CA GLN A 325 -40.83 -6.84 11.22
C GLN A 325 -40.27 -5.50 11.72
N TYR A 326 -40.68 -4.38 11.12
CA TYR A 326 -41.43 -3.29 11.79
C TYR A 326 -41.92 -2.25 10.75
N GLY A 327 -43.25 -2.19 10.56
CA GLY A 327 -44.07 -0.98 10.43
C GLY A 327 -43.79 0.07 9.35
N ALA A 328 -44.63 0.06 8.30
CA ALA A 328 -44.87 1.18 7.40
C ALA A 328 -45.69 2.30 8.08
N VAL A 329 -45.40 3.57 7.76
CA VAL A 329 -46.41 4.65 7.76
C VAL A 329 -46.13 5.62 6.60
N SER A 330 -47.23 6.07 6.02
CA SER A 330 -47.41 6.59 4.67
C SER A 330 -47.06 8.07 4.46
N SER A 331 -46.86 8.38 3.18
CA SER A 331 -46.95 9.68 2.52
C SER A 331 -48.24 10.45 2.84
N TRP A 332 -48.13 11.77 3.05
CA TRP A 332 -49.24 12.73 2.96
C TRP A 332 -48.81 13.99 2.17
N HIS A 333 -49.70 14.40 1.27
CA HIS A 333 -49.66 15.59 0.42
C HIS A 333 -50.25 16.83 1.12
N GLY A 334 -49.89 18.02 0.61
CA GLY A 334 -50.73 19.24 0.57
C GLY A 334 -50.11 20.45 1.29
N GLN A 335 -49.49 21.41 0.61
CA GLN A 335 -50.02 22.61 -0.09
C GLN A 335 -50.25 23.86 0.80
N ASP A 336 -49.59 24.94 0.39
CA ASP A 336 -49.87 26.39 0.52
C ASP A 336 -50.51 26.99 1.78
N HIS A 337 -49.85 28.03 2.33
CA HIS A 337 -50.48 29.34 2.53
C HIS A 337 -49.44 30.47 2.74
N ARG A 338 -49.80 31.64 2.19
CA ARG A 338 -49.08 32.92 2.07
C ARG A 338 -48.92 33.65 3.41
N HIS A 339 -47.88 34.48 3.55
CA HIS A 339 -47.96 35.94 3.77
C HIS A 339 -46.54 36.55 3.84
N GLY A 340 -46.33 37.66 3.12
CA GLY A 340 -45.04 38.37 3.01
C GLY A 340 -44.83 39.49 4.06
N PRO A 341 -44.25 40.65 3.68
CA PRO A 341 -42.90 41.04 4.09
C PRO A 341 -42.85 42.40 4.84
N GLN A 342 -41.71 42.71 5.48
CA GLN A 342 -41.16 44.05 5.85
C GLN A 342 -40.10 43.85 6.97
N ALA A 343 -39.08 44.67 7.24
CA ALA A 343 -38.33 45.73 6.58
C ALA A 343 -37.33 46.28 7.64
N ARG A 344 -36.13 46.72 7.21
CA ARG A 344 -35.25 47.75 7.86
C ARG A 344 -34.62 47.42 9.22
N GLU A 345 -33.52 47.98 9.71
CA GLU A 345 -32.38 48.82 9.29
C GLU A 345 -31.51 49.01 10.58
N ARG A 346 -30.26 49.46 10.40
CA ARG A 346 -29.30 50.06 11.37
C ARG A 346 -28.35 49.05 12.05
N HIS A 347 -27.02 49.11 11.83
CA HIS A 347 -25.99 50.12 12.15
C HIS A 347 -25.81 50.40 13.64
N GLU A 348 -24.64 49.98 14.16
CA GLU A 348 -23.75 50.58 15.18
C GLU A 348 -22.48 49.68 15.21
N VAL A 349 -21.27 50.08 14.77
CA VAL A 349 -20.24 50.94 15.41
C VAL A 349 -19.94 50.46 16.84
N GLY A 350 -18.73 50.19 17.34
CA GLY A 350 -17.32 50.39 16.98
C GLY A 350 -16.50 50.32 18.30
N GLU A 351 -15.19 50.00 18.23
CA GLU A 351 -14.15 50.10 19.29
C GLU A 351 -14.34 49.19 20.53
N GLU A 352 -13.35 48.50 21.13
CA GLU A 352 -11.87 48.60 21.20
C GLU A 352 -11.16 47.26 20.90
#